data_AF-A0A1G9KGS6-F1
#
_entry.id   AF-A0A1G9KGS6-F1
#
_cell.length_a   1.000
_cell.length_b   1.000
_cell.length_c   1.000
_cell.angle_alpha   90.00
_cell.angle_beta   90.00
_cell.angle_gamma   90.00
#
_symmetry.space_group_name_H-M   'P 1'
#
loop_
_entity.id
_entity.type
_entity.pdbx_description
1 polymer ?
#
loop_
_entity_poly.entity_id
_entity_poly.type
_entity_poly.pdbx_seq_one_letter_code
_entity_poly.pdbx_strand_id
1 'polypeptide(L)'
;MKRFAVLSVILIVMSSIYNTNVFQAYFMSDQYYKSIFEGSFDASIKGERLLIPISFKYKTEYDLLISIPKNDKKCFFSEKGALNYKFTSRGKILEEGITKSPSNTAHYCASSEGPLSALLLRFNLPFPEAGDDLVLVLEAVNPLKSFSKYSGSIICTVEPALMN
;
A
#
# COMPACT_ATOMS: atom_id res chain seq x y z
N MET A 1 -33.24 12.86 -51.12
CA MET A 1 -32.72 13.74 -50.05
C MET A 1 -33.32 13.46 -48.68
N LYS A 2 -34.65 13.40 -48.51
CA LYS A 2 -35.29 13.16 -47.18
C LYS A 2 -34.81 11.90 -46.44
N ARG A 3 -34.60 10.79 -47.15
CA ARG A 3 -34.15 9.51 -46.53
C ARG A 3 -32.69 9.55 -46.04
N PHE A 4 -31.82 10.31 -46.71
CA PHE A 4 -30.44 10.50 -46.28
C PHE A 4 -30.36 11.35 -45.01
N ALA A 5 -31.17 12.40 -44.91
CA ALA A 5 -31.24 13.23 -43.71
C ALA A 5 -31.66 12.43 -42.46
N VAL A 6 -32.64 11.52 -42.62
CA VAL A 6 -33.08 10.64 -41.52
C VAL A 6 -31.96 9.69 -41.07
N LEU A 7 -31.21 9.09 -42.00
CA LEU A 7 -30.07 8.23 -41.67
C LEU A 7 -28.96 8.99 -40.94
N SER A 8 -28.65 10.22 -41.37
CA SER A 8 -27.66 11.07 -40.70
C SER A 8 -28.06 11.43 -39.27
N VAL A 9 -29.34 11.74 -39.03
CA VAL A 9 -29.85 12.03 -37.69
C VAL A 9 -29.76 10.81 -36.78
N ILE A 10 -30.12 9.63 -37.27
CA ILE A 10 -29.99 8.37 -36.50
C ILE A 10 -28.54 8.11 -36.12
N LEU A 11 -27.59 8.33 -37.04
CA LEU A 11 -26.17 8.11 -36.78
C LEU A 11 -25.62 9.07 -35.72
N ILE A 12 -26.04 10.33 -35.74
CA ILE A 12 -25.64 11.35 -34.75
C ILE A 12 -26.20 11.00 -33.36
N VAL A 13 -27.47 10.59 -33.29
CA VAL A 13 -28.10 10.18 -32.03
C VAL A 13 -27.40 8.94 -31.45
N MET A 14 -27.11 7.93 -32.28
CA MET A 14 -26.39 6.73 -31.86
C MET A 14 -24.96 7.01 -31.40
N SER A 15 -24.24 7.91 -32.10
CA SER A 15 -22.89 8.34 -31.70
C SER A 15 -22.91 9.12 -30.38
N SER A 16 -23.94 9.93 -30.15
CA SER A 16 -24.12 10.68 -28.91
C SER A 16 -24.39 9.74 -27.73
N ILE A 17 -25.28 8.74 -27.92
CA ILE A 17 -25.58 7.72 -26.91
C ILE A 17 -24.34 6.86 -26.61
N TYR A 18 -23.57 6.49 -27.64
CA TYR A 18 -22.33 5.74 -27.49
C TYR A 18 -21.30 6.52 -26.66
N ASN A 19 -21.12 7.83 -26.92
CA ASN A 19 -20.21 8.67 -26.13
C ASN A 19 -20.68 8.88 -24.68
N THR A 20 -21.98 8.91 -24.40
CA THR A 20 -22.50 9.00 -23.02
C THR A 20 -22.43 7.68 -22.25
N ASN A 21 -22.42 6.53 -22.93
CA ASN A 21 -22.29 5.21 -22.30
C ASN A 21 -20.84 4.76 -22.13
N VAL A 22 -19.86 5.53 -22.58
CA VAL A 22 -18.51 5.41 -22.05
C VAL A 22 -18.56 6.00 -20.65
N PHE A 23 -18.98 5.17 -19.68
CA PHE A 23 -18.67 5.36 -18.28
C PHE A 23 -17.15 5.51 -18.17
N GLN A 24 -16.63 6.73 -18.31
CA GLN A 24 -15.35 7.11 -17.77
C GLN A 24 -15.55 7.14 -16.27
N ALA A 25 -15.45 5.96 -15.66
CA ALA A 25 -15.26 5.87 -14.23
C ALA A 25 -13.91 6.53 -13.93
N TYR A 26 -13.94 7.84 -13.69
CA TYR A 26 -12.86 8.56 -13.03
C TYR A 26 -12.80 8.02 -11.61
N PHE A 27 -12.13 6.88 -11.45
CA PHE A 27 -11.79 6.35 -10.13
C PHE A 27 -10.82 7.33 -9.50
N MET A 28 -11.33 8.23 -8.65
CA MET A 28 -10.51 9.07 -7.79
C MET A 28 -9.92 8.21 -6.66
N SER A 29 -9.01 7.29 -7.00
CA SER A 29 -8.34 6.37 -6.06
C SER A 29 -7.84 7.10 -4.80
N ASP A 30 -7.26 8.29 -5.01
CA ASP A 30 -6.60 9.10 -3.99
C ASP A 30 -7.57 9.62 -2.91
N GLN A 31 -8.87 9.70 -3.19
CA GLN A 31 -9.88 10.10 -2.20
C GLN A 31 -10.48 8.92 -1.43
N TYR A 32 -10.42 7.69 -1.96
CA TYR A 32 -11.11 6.55 -1.36
C TYR A 32 -10.18 5.62 -0.57
N TYR A 33 -8.88 5.55 -0.90
CA TYR A 33 -7.96 4.60 -0.27
C TYR A 33 -6.90 5.30 0.58
N LYS A 34 -7.34 6.07 1.59
CA LYS A 34 -6.43 6.70 2.55
C LYS A 34 -5.68 5.64 3.36
N SER A 35 -4.41 5.90 3.66
CA SER A 35 -3.62 5.12 4.61
C SER A 35 -4.36 4.99 5.94
N ILE A 36 -4.38 3.76 6.47
CA ILE A 36 -4.95 3.46 7.79
C ILE A 36 -3.92 3.65 8.91
N PHE A 37 -2.64 3.69 8.54
CA PHE A 37 -1.54 4.03 9.43
C PHE A 37 -0.42 4.71 8.66
N GLU A 38 0.17 5.73 9.27
CA GLU A 38 1.42 6.35 8.84
C GLU A 38 2.16 6.81 10.09
N GLY A 39 3.41 6.39 10.27
CA GLY A 39 4.18 6.72 11.46
C GLY A 39 5.67 6.44 11.32
N SER A 40 6.48 7.08 12.16
CA SER A 40 7.93 6.88 12.19
C SER A 40 8.29 5.49 12.73
N PHE A 41 9.23 4.82 12.08
CA PHE A 41 9.74 3.52 12.53
C PHE A 41 11.17 3.32 12.06
N ASP A 42 12.11 3.35 13.00
CA ASP A 42 13.53 3.17 12.67
C ASP A 42 13.92 1.70 12.58
N ALA A 43 13.50 1.09 11.48
CA ALA A 43 13.79 -0.29 11.14
C ALA A 43 15.30 -0.63 11.04
N SER A 44 16.18 0.37 11.06
CA SER A 44 17.64 0.18 11.02
C SER A 44 18.25 -0.13 12.40
N ILE A 45 17.51 0.12 13.49
CA ILE A 45 17.94 -0.13 14.86
C ILE A 45 17.46 -1.52 15.29
N LYS A 46 18.38 -2.35 15.77
CA LYS A 46 18.04 -3.70 16.22
C LYS A 46 17.14 -3.63 17.46
N GLY A 47 16.04 -4.38 17.42
CA GLY A 47 15.07 -4.45 18.53
C GLY A 47 14.05 -3.31 18.54
N GLU A 48 14.13 -2.38 17.59
CA GLU A 48 13.08 -1.38 17.40
C GLU A 48 11.76 -2.10 17.10
N ARG A 49 10.69 -1.62 17.75
CA ARG A 49 9.37 -2.25 17.68
C ARG A 49 8.29 -1.22 17.45
N LEU A 50 7.42 -1.49 16.48
CA LEU A 50 6.24 -0.67 16.18
C LEU A 50 4.96 -1.47 16.42
N LEU A 51 3.98 -0.81 17.04
CA LEU A 51 2.64 -1.33 17.26
C LEU A 51 1.67 -0.52 16.40
N ILE A 52 1.01 -1.18 15.45
CA ILE A 52 0.07 -0.57 14.51
C ILE A 52 -1.33 -1.08 14.83
N PRO A 53 -2.20 -0.27 15.47
CA PRO A 53 -3.61 -0.60 15.58
C PRO A 53 -4.25 -0.62 14.19
N ILE A 54 -4.87 -1.73 13.82
CA ILE A 54 -5.46 -1.91 12.50
C ILE A 54 -6.96 -1.62 12.59
N SER A 55 -7.35 -0.45 12.10
CA SER A 55 -8.75 -0.10 11.83
C SER A 55 -8.93 0.10 10.34
N PHE A 56 -9.90 -0.59 9.74
CA PHE A 56 -10.11 -0.56 8.30
C PHE A 56 -11.57 -0.28 7.96
N LYS A 57 -11.78 0.42 6.83
CA LYS A 57 -13.10 0.73 6.29
C LYS A 57 -13.51 -0.20 5.16
N TYR A 58 -12.54 -0.71 4.41
CA TYR A 58 -12.76 -1.47 3.19
C TYR A 58 -12.29 -2.91 3.38
N LYS A 59 -13.12 -3.86 2.93
CA LYS A 59 -12.77 -5.29 2.95
C LYS A 59 -11.94 -5.61 1.70
N THR A 60 -10.63 -5.47 1.80
CA THR A 60 -9.69 -5.58 0.67
C THR A 60 -8.30 -5.98 1.16
N GLU A 61 -7.36 -6.14 0.24
CA GLU A 61 -5.94 -6.28 0.53
C GLU A 61 -5.33 -4.95 0.98
N TYR A 62 -4.37 -5.03 1.90
CA TYR A 62 -3.62 -3.91 2.43
C TYR A 62 -2.12 -4.18 2.30
N ASP A 63 -1.39 -3.12 1.99
CA ASP A 63 0.05 -3.12 1.84
C ASP A 63 0.72 -2.46 3.05
N LEU A 64 1.72 -3.14 3.58
CA LEU A 64 2.68 -2.59 4.53
C LEU A 64 3.89 -2.07 3.75
N LEU A 65 4.11 -0.77 3.83
CA LEU A 65 5.20 -0.07 3.15
C LEU A 65 6.24 0.44 4.15
N ILE A 66 7.50 0.43 3.74
CA ILE A 66 8.58 1.17 4.39
C ILE A 66 9.11 2.22 3.43
N SER A 67 9.23 3.45 3.91
CA SER A 67 9.52 4.62 3.10
C SER A 67 10.71 5.39 3.67
N ILE A 68 11.55 5.89 2.77
CA ILE A 68 12.61 6.87 3.09
C ILE A 68 12.31 8.19 2.36
N PRO A 69 12.75 9.34 2.89
CA PRO A 69 12.36 10.65 2.34
C PRO A 69 13.00 10.99 0.99
N LYS A 70 13.92 10.15 0.48
CA LYS A 70 14.67 10.39 -0.75
C LYS A 70 14.55 9.22 -1.71
N ASN A 71 14.58 9.50 -3.01
CA ASN A 71 14.64 8.48 -4.05
C ASN A 71 16.04 7.84 -4.14
N ASP A 72 16.39 7.02 -3.15
CA ASP A 72 17.65 6.30 -3.06
C ASP A 72 17.44 4.79 -3.27
N LYS A 73 17.27 4.42 -4.54
CA LYS A 73 17.05 3.02 -4.95
C LYS A 73 18.16 2.07 -4.51
N LYS A 74 19.40 2.55 -4.42
CA LYS A 74 20.55 1.72 -4.02
C LYS A 74 20.39 1.22 -2.59
N CYS A 75 19.84 2.04 -1.70
CA CYS A 75 19.50 1.65 -0.33
C CYS A 75 18.66 0.37 -0.34
N PHE A 76 17.52 0.40 -1.02
CA PHE A 76 16.59 -0.73 -1.11
C PHE A 76 17.21 -1.96 -1.76
N PHE A 77 17.85 -1.83 -2.92
CA PHE A 77 18.41 -2.98 -3.64
C PHE A 77 19.56 -3.66 -2.88
N SER A 78 20.29 -2.91 -2.04
CA SER A 78 21.38 -3.45 -1.23
C SER A 78 20.92 -4.10 0.07
N GLU A 79 19.68 -3.83 0.50
CA GLU A 79 19.17 -4.29 1.77
C GLU A 79 18.96 -5.82 1.77
N LYS A 80 19.25 -6.48 2.87
CA LYS A 80 18.99 -7.91 3.07
C LYS A 80 18.22 -8.21 4.35
N GLY A 81 18.10 -7.21 5.23
CA GLY A 81 17.29 -7.26 6.43
C GLY A 81 15.82 -7.40 6.10
N ALA A 82 15.08 -7.92 7.07
CA ALA A 82 13.64 -8.11 7.01
C ALA A 82 13.08 -7.99 8.42
N LEU A 83 11.82 -7.62 8.53
CA LEU A 83 11.17 -7.40 9.81
C LEU A 83 10.42 -8.65 10.22
N ASN A 84 10.37 -8.91 11.52
CA ASN A 84 9.39 -9.86 12.04
C ASN A 84 8.06 -9.14 12.16
N TYR A 85 6.97 -9.83 11.82
CA TYR A 85 5.63 -9.31 12.02
C TYR A 85 4.77 -10.29 12.82
N LYS A 86 3.82 -9.75 13.60
CA LYS A 86 2.78 -10.52 14.28
C LYS A 86 1.45 -9.79 14.22
N PHE A 87 0.40 -10.46 13.79
CA PHE A 87 -0.97 -10.01 13.98
C PHE A 87 -1.50 -10.54 15.30
N THR A 88 -1.99 -9.65 16.15
CA THR A 88 -2.52 -9.99 17.47
C THR A 88 -3.92 -9.43 17.66
N SER A 89 -4.79 -10.19 18.32
CA SER A 89 -6.14 -9.74 18.71
C SER A 89 -6.56 -10.53 19.95
N ARG A 90 -7.18 -9.86 20.92
CA ARG A 90 -7.64 -10.42 22.20
C ARG A 90 -6.56 -11.22 22.94
N GLY A 91 -5.32 -10.75 22.87
CA GLY A 91 -4.15 -11.38 23.48
C GLY A 91 -3.66 -12.66 22.78
N LYS A 92 -4.24 -13.04 21.65
CA LYS A 92 -3.80 -14.18 20.83
C LYS A 92 -3.01 -13.69 19.62
N ILE A 93 -2.01 -14.48 19.22
CA ILE A 93 -1.33 -14.31 17.93
C ILE A 93 -2.17 -15.03 16.88
N LEU A 94 -2.61 -14.30 15.87
CA LEU A 94 -3.40 -14.83 14.75
C LEU A 94 -2.49 -15.32 13.61
N GLU A 95 -1.44 -14.56 13.33
CA GLU A 95 -0.42 -14.89 12.32
C GLU A 95 0.90 -14.23 12.72
N GLU A 96 2.02 -14.88 12.41
CA GLU A 96 3.36 -14.30 12.52
C GLU A 96 4.27 -14.78 11.40
N GLY A 97 5.29 -13.99 11.10
CA GLY A 97 6.24 -14.33 10.05
C GLY A 97 7.34 -13.29 9.89
N ILE A 98 7.99 -13.35 8.74
CA ILE A 98 9.05 -12.43 8.33
C ILE A 98 8.58 -11.72 7.07
N THR A 99 8.72 -10.39 7.03
CA THR A 99 8.39 -9.60 5.85
C THR A 99 9.31 -9.92 4.68
N LYS A 100 8.96 -9.48 3.47
CA LYS A 100 9.94 -9.42 2.39
C LYS A 100 11.06 -8.43 2.77
N SER A 101 12.27 -8.75 2.33
CA SER A 101 13.37 -7.77 2.34
C SER A 101 13.04 -6.68 1.31
N PRO A 102 13.38 -5.40 1.57
CA PRO A 102 13.22 -4.33 0.61
C PRO A 102 13.81 -4.66 -0.76
N SER A 103 14.94 -5.37 -0.84
CA SER A 103 15.57 -5.78 -2.12
C SER A 103 14.80 -6.82 -2.92
N ASN A 104 13.96 -7.62 -2.27
CA ASN A 104 13.22 -8.73 -2.87
C ASN A 104 11.72 -8.40 -3.00
N THR A 105 11.35 -7.13 -2.86
CA THR A 105 9.98 -6.71 -3.07
C THR A 105 9.62 -6.70 -4.55
N ALA A 106 8.35 -6.98 -4.85
CA ALA A 106 7.83 -6.95 -6.21
C ALA A 106 7.56 -5.52 -6.71
N HIS A 107 7.34 -4.57 -5.78
CA HIS A 107 6.87 -3.23 -6.11
C HIS A 107 7.57 -2.17 -5.27
N TYR A 108 8.00 -1.11 -5.96
CA TYR A 108 8.47 0.13 -5.37
C TYR A 108 7.55 1.25 -5.82
N CYS A 109 7.13 2.09 -4.87
CA CYS A 109 6.41 3.31 -5.18
C CYS A 109 7.38 4.47 -5.01
N ALA A 110 7.58 5.27 -6.06
CA ALA A 110 8.50 6.40 -6.05
C ALA A 110 7.89 7.57 -6.79
N SER A 111 7.97 8.76 -6.22
CA SER A 111 7.79 10.00 -6.98
C SER A 111 9.14 10.54 -7.45
N SER A 112 9.14 11.48 -8.41
CA SER A 112 10.37 12.06 -8.98
C SER A 112 11.21 12.79 -7.93
N GLU A 113 10.59 13.34 -6.88
CA GLU A 113 11.25 14.15 -5.85
C GLU A 113 10.98 13.68 -4.41
N GLY A 114 10.06 12.75 -4.20
CA GLY A 114 9.55 12.37 -2.88
C GLY A 114 9.71 10.87 -2.58
N PRO A 115 9.12 10.40 -1.46
CA PRO A 115 9.60 9.22 -0.77
C PRO A 115 9.61 7.99 -1.67
N LEU A 116 10.69 7.22 -1.53
CA LEU A 116 10.78 5.90 -2.13
C LEU A 116 10.31 4.88 -1.10
N SER A 117 9.33 4.08 -1.49
CA SER A 117 8.68 3.09 -0.65
C SER A 117 8.85 1.70 -1.22
N ALA A 118 9.02 0.71 -0.35
CA ALA A 118 8.98 -0.71 -0.71
C ALA A 118 7.85 -1.42 0.02
N LEU A 119 7.18 -2.31 -0.71
CA LEU A 119 6.18 -3.21 -0.15
C LEU A 119 6.85 -4.35 0.61
N LEU A 120 6.60 -4.43 1.91
CA LEU A 120 7.19 -5.44 2.79
C LEU A 120 6.25 -6.62 3.02
N LEU A 121 4.95 -6.37 3.11
CA LEU A 121 3.92 -7.39 3.38
C LEU A 121 2.61 -6.96 2.73
N ARG A 122 1.84 -7.92 2.21
CA ARG A 122 0.46 -7.73 1.75
C ARG A 122 -0.43 -8.70 2.51
N PHE A 123 -1.56 -8.23 3.01
CA PHE A 123 -2.48 -9.04 3.82
C PHE A 123 -3.94 -8.62 3.60
N ASN A 124 -4.87 -9.53 3.88
CA ASN A 124 -6.30 -9.31 3.69
C ASN A 124 -6.97 -8.78 4.97
N LEU A 125 -7.86 -7.80 4.83
CA LEU A 125 -8.78 -7.38 5.89
C LEU A 125 -10.23 -7.58 5.43
N PRO A 126 -11.16 -8.08 6.28
CA PRO A 126 -10.97 -8.45 7.69
C PRO A 126 -10.03 -9.64 7.87
N PHE A 127 -9.20 -9.57 8.90
CA PHE A 127 -8.33 -10.69 9.26
C PHE A 127 -9.16 -11.80 9.92
N PRO A 128 -9.01 -13.08 9.53
CA PRO A 128 -9.77 -14.17 10.14
C PRO A 128 -9.61 -14.21 11.66
N GLU A 129 -10.71 -14.41 12.39
CA GLU A 129 -10.76 -14.53 13.86
C GLU A 129 -10.36 -13.27 14.67
N ALA A 130 -10.00 -12.18 13.99
CA ALA A 130 -9.72 -10.90 14.62
C ALA A 130 -11.00 -10.24 15.18
N GLY A 131 -10.87 -9.64 16.36
CA GLY A 131 -11.82 -8.67 16.88
C GLY A 131 -11.48 -7.24 16.46
N ASP A 132 -12.16 -6.28 17.09
CA ASP A 132 -11.94 -4.83 16.85
C ASP A 132 -10.60 -4.32 17.41
N ASP A 133 -9.82 -5.18 18.07
CA ASP A 133 -8.54 -4.89 18.72
C ASP A 133 -7.34 -5.47 17.95
N LEU A 134 -7.48 -5.67 16.64
CA LEU A 134 -6.39 -6.16 15.79
C LEU A 134 -5.20 -5.19 15.82
N VAL A 135 -4.03 -5.70 16.19
CA VAL A 135 -2.76 -4.97 16.19
C VAL A 135 -1.73 -5.73 15.38
N LEU A 136 -1.13 -5.05 14.41
CA LEU A 136 0.07 -5.50 13.72
C LEU A 136 1.30 -5.03 14.49
N VAL A 137 2.13 -5.96 14.91
CA VAL A 137 3.41 -5.72 15.58
C VAL A 137 4.52 -5.92 14.57
N LEU A 138 5.43 -4.95 14.46
CA LEU A 138 6.66 -5.07 13.67
C LEU A 138 7.87 -4.99 14.58
N GLU A 139 8.89 -5.80 14.30
CA GLU A 139 10.14 -5.81 15.07
C GLU A 139 11.36 -5.97 14.17
N ALA A 140 12.35 -5.09 14.36
CA ALA A 140 13.61 -5.09 13.65
C ALA A 140 14.61 -6.08 14.27
N VAL A 141 14.32 -7.38 14.22
CA VAL A 141 15.24 -8.44 14.67
C VAL A 141 16.44 -8.55 13.71
N ASN A 142 16.18 -8.46 12.41
CA ASN A 142 17.17 -8.34 11.34
C ASN A 142 17.08 -6.92 10.74
N PRO A 143 17.76 -5.93 11.35
CA PRO A 143 17.56 -4.53 11.02
C PRO A 143 17.91 -4.20 9.56
N LEU A 144 17.21 -3.21 9.01
CA LEU A 144 17.44 -2.65 7.68
C LEU A 144 18.66 -1.73 7.69
N LYS A 145 19.87 -2.32 7.75
CA LYS A 145 21.13 -1.59 7.95
C LYS A 145 21.41 -0.55 6.87
N SER A 146 21.00 -0.78 5.62
CA SER A 146 21.19 0.18 4.54
C SER A 146 20.41 1.48 4.76
N PHE A 147 19.35 1.43 5.56
CA PHE A 147 18.49 2.56 5.89
C PHE A 147 19.06 3.43 7.03
N SER A 148 20.14 3.00 7.69
CA SER A 148 20.73 3.67 8.87
C SER A 148 21.00 5.18 8.69
N LYS A 149 21.39 5.62 7.49
CA LYS A 149 21.60 7.05 7.19
C LYS A 149 20.31 7.88 7.17
N TYR A 150 19.15 7.24 7.18
CA TYR A 150 17.83 7.85 7.25
C TYR A 150 17.18 7.68 8.62
N SER A 151 17.93 7.22 9.63
CA SER A 151 17.48 7.09 11.01
C SER A 151 16.69 8.33 11.47
N GLY A 152 15.56 8.10 12.13
CA GLY A 152 14.61 9.15 12.53
C GLY A 152 13.71 9.71 11.41
N SER A 153 13.94 9.36 10.14
CA SER A 153 13.14 9.81 8.99
C SER A 153 12.49 8.66 8.21
N ILE A 154 12.61 7.43 8.70
CA ILE A 154 12.00 6.25 8.08
C ILE A 154 10.51 6.21 8.50
N ILE A 155 9.64 6.08 7.52
CA ILE A 155 8.18 6.06 7.72
C ILE A 155 7.66 4.67 7.36
N CYS A 156 6.79 4.14 8.20
CA CYS A 156 6.01 2.95 7.94
C CYS A 156 4.55 3.34 7.65
N THR A 157 3.99 2.78 6.57
CA THR A 157 2.63 3.08 6.12
C THR A 157 1.87 1.78 5.94
N VAL A 158 0.59 1.78 6.31
CA VAL A 158 -0.36 0.72 5.96
C VAL A 158 -1.49 1.35 5.18
N GLU A 159 -1.73 0.86 3.96
CA GLU A 159 -2.76 1.41 3.07
C GLU A 159 -3.42 0.32 2.23
N PRO A 160 -4.63 0.54 1.71
CA PRO A 160 -5.26 -0.40 0.80
C PRO A 160 -4.38 -0.64 -0.43
N ALA A 161 -4.19 -1.90 -0.81
CA ALA A 161 -3.39 -2.27 -1.96
C ALA A 161 -4.01 -1.67 -3.23
N LEU A 162 -3.23 -0.90 -3.98
CA LEU A 162 -3.63 -0.47 -5.32
C LEU A 162 -3.67 -1.72 -6.20
N MET A 163 -4.85 -2.05 -6.72
CA MET A 163 -5.03 -3.14 -7.69
C MET A 163 -4.07 -2.94 -8.86
N ASN A 164 -3.19 -3.91 -9.09
CA ASN A 164 -2.41 -4.02 -10.34
C ASN A 164 -3.28 -4.60 -11.45
#